data_AF-A0A7R7TXK4-F1
#
_entry.id   AF-A0A7R7TXK4-F1
#
_cell.length_a   1.000
_cell.length_b   1.000
_cell.length_c   1.000
_cell.angle_alpha   90.00
_cell.angle_beta   90.00
_cell.angle_gamma   90.00
#
_symmetry.space_group_name_H-M   'P 1'
#
loop_
_entity.id
_entity.type
_entity.pdbx_description
1 polymer ?
#
loop_
_entity_poly.entity_id
_entity_poly.type
_entity_poly.pdbx_seq_one_letter_code
_entity_poly.pdbx_strand_id
1 'polypeptide(L)'
;MVDNADVPRVVSASREIAACAERIFELIAEPSQQPGWDGNDNLVEAAPGQRVRRVGDVFAMKLTLGSIRNNHVVESEEGHPRRSTGSPSSPKAISR
;
A
#
# COMPACT_ATOMS: atom_id res chain seq x y z
N MET A 1 -9.62 16.38 33.20
CA MET A 1 -9.38 16.65 31.77
C MET A 1 -9.10 15.28 31.17
N VAL A 2 -10.04 14.72 30.40
CA VAL A 2 -9.87 13.38 29.83
C VAL A 2 -9.07 13.57 28.54
N ASP A 3 -7.89 12.98 28.49
CA ASP A 3 -7.03 13.07 27.32
C ASP A 3 -7.75 12.43 26.13
N ASN A 4 -8.07 13.25 25.12
CA ASN A 4 -8.65 12.84 23.84
C ASN A 4 -7.63 12.07 22.95
N ALA A 5 -6.69 11.36 23.58
CA ALA A 5 -5.53 10.74 22.96
C ALA A 5 -5.78 9.30 22.46
N ASP A 6 -6.98 8.75 22.69
CA ASP A 6 -7.28 7.32 22.45
C ASP A 6 -8.24 7.09 21.26
N VAL A 7 -8.27 8.01 20.30
CA VAL A 7 -8.97 7.75 19.02
C VAL A 7 -7.94 7.68 17.90
N PRO A 8 -7.78 6.53 17.23
CA PRO A 8 -6.88 6.41 16.08
C PRO A 8 -7.24 7.44 15.01
N ARG A 9 -6.28 8.26 14.62
CA ARG A 9 -6.44 9.19 13.49
C ARG A 9 -6.21 8.43 12.19
N VAL A 10 -7.20 8.44 11.30
CA VAL A 10 -7.10 7.88 9.95
C VAL A 10 -6.78 8.99 8.96
N VAL A 11 -5.77 8.77 8.11
CA VAL A 11 -5.44 9.61 6.95
C VAL A 11 -5.60 8.80 5.67
N SER A 12 -6.00 9.44 4.57
CA SER A 12 -6.15 8.79 3.27
C SER A 12 -5.52 9.64 2.17
N ALA A 13 -4.85 8.98 1.24
CA ALA A 13 -4.27 9.56 0.04
C ALA A 13 -4.60 8.66 -1.15
N SER A 14 -4.80 9.25 -2.32
CA SER A 14 -5.10 8.52 -3.55
C SER A 14 -4.30 9.09 -4.72
N ARG A 15 -4.02 8.23 -5.70
CA ARG A 15 -3.34 8.59 -6.94
C ARG A 15 -3.83 7.72 -8.08
N GLU A 16 -4.08 8.33 -9.23
CA GLU A 16 -4.32 7.59 -10.47
C GLU A 16 -2.98 7.11 -11.05
N ILE A 17 -2.94 5.81 -11.38
CA ILE A 17 -1.78 5.17 -12.00
C ILE A 17 -2.27 4.51 -13.28
N ALA A 18 -1.65 4.85 -14.40
CA ALA A 18 -1.94 4.25 -15.71
C ALA A 18 -1.33 2.84 -15.82
N ALA A 19 -1.79 1.93 -14.98
CA ALA A 19 -1.38 0.52 -14.95
C ALA A 19 -2.58 -0.37 -14.58
N CYS A 20 -2.56 -1.62 -15.05
CA CYS A 20 -3.52 -2.63 -14.63
C CYS A 20 -3.38 -2.91 -13.13
N ALA A 21 -4.51 -3.16 -12.45
CA ALA A 21 -4.52 -3.44 -11.02
C ALA A 21 -3.67 -4.68 -10.70
N GLU A 22 -3.74 -5.71 -11.54
CA GLU A 22 -2.97 -6.95 -11.43
C GLU A 22 -1.48 -6.67 -11.32
N ARG A 23 -0.94 -5.76 -12.15
CA ARG A 23 0.48 -5.41 -12.12
C ARG A 23 0.89 -4.69 -10.82
N ILE A 24 0.00 -3.88 -10.27
CA ILE A 24 0.23 -3.19 -8.99
C ILE A 24 0.22 -4.21 -7.86
N PHE A 25 -0.76 -5.12 -7.83
CA PHE A 25 -0.83 -6.17 -6.82
C PHE A 25 0.32 -7.16 -6.92
N GLU A 26 0.77 -7.52 -8.13
CA GLU A 26 1.96 -8.34 -8.35
C GLU A 26 3.21 -7.73 -7.71
N LEU A 27 3.37 -6.41 -7.87
CA LEU A 27 4.48 -5.64 -7.30
C LEU A 27 4.40 -5.54 -5.77
N ILE A 28 3.21 -5.27 -5.21
CA ILE A 28 2.99 -5.16 -3.76
C ILE A 28 3.17 -6.51 -3.06
N ALA A 29 2.75 -7.59 -3.70
CA ALA A 29 2.86 -8.94 -3.16
C ALA A 29 4.32 -9.44 -3.06
N GLU A 30 5.30 -8.75 -3.66
CA GLU A 30 6.71 -9.14 -3.62
C GLU A 30 7.53 -8.20 -2.71
N PRO A 31 7.79 -8.56 -1.44
CA PRO A 31 8.47 -7.69 -0.48
C PRO A 31 9.87 -7.25 -0.92
N SER A 32 10.57 -8.07 -1.71
CA SER A 32 11.89 -7.72 -2.24
C SER A 32 11.87 -6.52 -3.18
N GLN A 33 10.72 -6.16 -3.75
CA GLN A 33 10.54 -4.98 -4.60
C GLN A 33 10.16 -3.72 -3.81
N GLN A 34 9.73 -3.87 -2.55
CA GLN A 34 9.19 -2.77 -1.75
C GLN A 34 10.11 -1.56 -1.59
N PRO A 35 11.44 -1.70 -1.37
CA PRO A 35 12.33 -0.55 -1.27
C PRO A 35 12.34 0.35 -2.51
N GLY A 36 11.96 -0.18 -3.68
CA GLY A 36 11.93 0.57 -4.93
C GLY A 36 10.74 1.54 -5.07
N TRP A 37 9.69 1.40 -4.23
CA TRP A 37 8.46 2.19 -4.40
C TRP A 37 7.84 2.71 -3.10
N ASP A 38 8.31 2.31 -1.91
CA ASP A 38 7.67 2.70 -0.65
C ASP A 38 7.85 4.18 -0.27
N GLY A 39 8.88 4.84 -0.80
CA GLY A 39 9.22 6.24 -0.58
C GLY A 39 9.45 6.64 0.88
N ASN A 40 9.69 5.71 1.81
CA ASN A 40 9.87 6.03 3.23
C ASN A 40 11.35 6.04 3.69
N ASP A 41 12.28 5.65 2.81
CA ASP A 41 13.73 5.61 3.03
C ASP A 41 14.19 4.80 4.27
N ASN A 42 13.35 3.93 4.82
CA ASN A 42 13.62 3.11 6.00
C ASN A 42 13.84 1.62 5.65
N LEU A 43 13.58 1.19 4.41
CA LEU A 43 13.76 -0.22 4.00
C LEU A 43 15.05 -0.41 3.21
N VAL A 44 15.83 -1.43 3.57
CA VAL A 44 17.06 -1.81 2.87
C VAL A 44 16.77 -2.93 1.88
N GLU A 45 16.24 -4.05 2.37
CA GLU A 45 16.02 -5.24 1.56
C GLU A 45 15.00 -6.18 2.22
N ALA A 46 14.42 -7.06 1.39
CA ALA A 46 13.76 -8.28 1.81
C ALA A 46 14.46 -9.45 1.09
N ALA A 47 14.64 -10.57 1.77
CA ALA A 47 15.10 -11.78 1.11
C ALA A 47 14.07 -12.20 0.03
N PRO A 48 14.52 -12.70 -1.15
CA PRO A 48 13.63 -13.18 -2.18
C PRO A 48 12.82 -14.40 -1.73
N GLY A 49 11.68 -14.65 -2.37
CA GLY A 49 10.84 -15.83 -2.10
C GLY A 49 9.84 -15.65 -0.95
N GLN A 50 9.76 -14.47 -0.36
CA GLN A 50 8.78 -14.12 0.68
C GLN A 50 7.47 -13.55 0.10
N ARG A 51 7.11 -13.95 -1.13
CA ARG A 51 5.92 -13.45 -1.82
C ARG A 51 4.67 -13.66 -0.96
N VAL A 52 3.96 -12.58 -0.69
CA VAL A 52 2.65 -12.59 -0.03
C VAL A 52 1.61 -13.23 -0.95
N ARG A 53 0.82 -14.14 -0.41
CA ARG A 53 -0.23 -14.90 -1.11
C ARG A 53 -1.58 -14.80 -0.42
N ARG A 54 -1.61 -14.60 0.90
CA ARG A 54 -2.85 -14.62 1.70
C ARG A 54 -2.71 -13.90 3.04
N VAL A 55 -3.85 -13.66 3.67
CA VAL A 55 -3.93 -13.25 5.07
C VAL A 55 -3.23 -14.29 5.97
N GLY A 56 -2.47 -13.80 6.94
CA GLY A 56 -1.65 -14.61 7.84
C GLY A 56 -0.21 -14.82 7.37
N ASP A 57 0.12 -14.53 6.12
CA ASP A 57 1.51 -14.54 5.66
C ASP A 57 2.34 -13.51 6.44
N VAL A 58 3.61 -13.87 6.67
CA VAL A 58 4.58 -13.03 7.36
C VAL A 58 5.82 -12.89 6.48
N PHE A 59 6.33 -11.67 6.36
CA PHE A 59 7.58 -11.40 5.64
C PHE A 59 8.49 -10.47 6.44
N ALA A 60 9.79 -10.69 6.30
CA ALA A 60 10.84 -9.95 6.98
C ALA A 60 11.42 -8.86 6.06
N MET A 61 11.53 -7.65 6.61
CA MET A 61 12.24 -6.51 6.01
C MET A 61 13.43 -6.12 6.89
N LYS A 62 14.59 -5.90 6.28
CA LYS A 62 15.72 -5.24 6.93
C LYS A 62 15.56 -3.73 6.82
N LEU A 63 15.72 -3.06 7.95
CA LEU A 63 15.63 -1.60 8.04
C LEU A 63 17.00 -0.95 7.88
N THR A 64 17.03 0.34 7.55
CA THR A 64 18.27 1.12 7.39
C THR A 64 19.10 1.20 8.67
N LEU A 65 18.44 1.11 9.83
CA LEU A 65 19.09 1.02 11.14
C LEU A 65 19.49 -0.41 11.54
N GLY A 66 19.45 -1.37 10.61
CA GLY A 66 19.96 -2.74 10.78
C GLY A 66 19.01 -3.71 11.49
N SER A 67 17.89 -3.25 12.06
CA SER A 67 16.88 -4.13 12.66
C SER A 67 16.07 -4.89 11.58
N ILE A 68 15.51 -6.03 11.96
CA ILE A 68 14.56 -6.79 11.14
C ILE A 68 13.14 -6.54 11.64
N ARG A 69 12.22 -6.23 10.72
CA ARG A 69 10.79 -6.11 10.98
C ARG A 69 10.03 -7.25 10.33
N ASN A 70 9.26 -7.99 11.13
CA ASN A 70 8.30 -8.97 10.65
C ASN A 70 6.96 -8.27 10.43
N ASN A 71 6.50 -8.24 9.18
CA ASN A 71 5.23 -7.64 8.79
C ASN A 71 4.21 -8.77 8.64
N HIS A 72 3.00 -8.56 9.16
CA HIS A 72 1.92 -9.54 9.13
C HIS A 72 0.82 -9.06 8.18
N VAL A 73 0.41 -9.92 7.26
CA VAL A 73 -0.66 -9.62 6.31
C VAL A 73 -2.00 -9.87 6.99
N VAL A 74 -2.78 -8.82 7.19
CA VAL A 74 -4.08 -8.87 7.90
C VAL A 74 -5.28 -8.82 6.96
N GLU A 75 -5.11 -8.23 5.78
CA GLU A 75 -6.12 -8.16 4.73
C GLU A 75 -5.42 -8.29 3.37
N SER A 76 -5.97 -9.11 2.49
CA SER A 76 -5.45 -9.31 1.14
C SER A 76 -6.54 -9.88 0.26
N GLU A 77 -6.85 -9.19 -0.83
CA GLU A 77 -7.73 -9.66 -1.91
C GLU A 77 -7.02 -9.40 -3.24
N GLU A 78 -6.56 -10.45 -3.91
CA GLU A 78 -5.96 -10.38 -5.24
C GLU A 78 -7.06 -10.65 -6.28
N GLY A 79 -7.25 -9.73 -7.25
CA GLY A 79 -8.12 -9.98 -8.40
C GLY A 79 -9.57 -9.49 -8.31
N HIS A 80 -9.90 -8.53 -7.44
CA HIS A 80 -11.14 -7.77 -7.57
C HIS A 80 -10.85 -6.29 -7.70
N PRO A 81 -10.98 -5.68 -8.90
CA PRO A 81 -11.04 -4.24 -8.99
C PRO A 81 -12.27 -3.81 -8.19
N ARG A 82 -12.07 -3.26 -6.99
CA ARG A 82 -13.12 -2.46 -6.36
C ARG A 82 -13.49 -1.42 -7.39
N ARG A 83 -14.70 -1.54 -7.95
CA ARG A 83 -15.26 -0.57 -8.87
C ARG A 83 -15.21 0.79 -8.16
N SER A 84 -14.25 1.64 -8.51
CA SER A 84 -14.32 3.04 -8.14
C SER A 84 -15.54 3.59 -8.84
N THR A 85 -16.65 3.75 -8.12
CA THR A 85 -17.79 4.53 -8.60
C THR A 85 -17.39 6.00 -8.57
N GLY A 86 -16.49 6.40 -9.46
CA GLY A 86 -16.29 7.79 -9.82
C GLY A 86 -17.38 8.17 -10.80
N SER A 87 -18.37 8.92 -10.36
CA SER A 87 -19.24 9.65 -11.29
C SER A 87 -18.43 10.83 -11.84
N PRO A 88 -18.19 10.94 -13.16
CA PRO A 88 -17.63 12.15 -13.73
C PRO A 88 -18.75 13.20 -13.84
N SER A 89 -19.09 13.86 -12.73
CA SER A 89 -19.78 15.14 -12.77
C SER A 89 -18.72 16.23 -12.58
N SER A 90 -18.29 17.02 -13.57
CA SER A 90 -19.00 17.50 -14.76
C SER A 90 -18.02 18.19 -15.73
N PRO A 91 -18.33 18.32 -17.05
CA PRO A 91 -17.61 19.21 -17.96
C PRO A 91 -18.36 20.51 -18.31
N LYS A 92 -17.59 21.60 -18.48
CA LYS A 92 -17.87 22.94 -19.06
C LYS A 92 -18.64 23.94 -18.16
N ALA A 93 -18.38 25.25 -18.17
CA ALA A 93 -17.85 26.10 -19.25
C ALA A 93 -17.12 27.37 -18.74
N ILE A 94 -16.27 27.89 -19.62
CA ILE A 94 -15.68 29.23 -19.65
C ILE A 94 -16.77 30.31 -19.58
N SER A 95 -16.62 31.31 -18.69
CA SER A 95 -17.35 32.58 -18.79
C SER A 95 -16.55 33.58 -19.61
N ARG A 96 -17.24 34.27 -20.52
CA ARG A 96 -16.79 35.52 -21.14
C ARG A 96 -16.71 36.63 -20.11
#